data_AF-A0A8T4U188-F1
#
_entry.id   AF-A0A8T4U188-F1
#
_cell.length_a   1.000
_cell.length_b   1.000
_cell.length_c   1.000
_cell.angle_alpha   90.00
_cell.angle_beta   90.00
_cell.angle_gamma   90.00
#
_symmetry.space_group_name_H-M   'P 1'
#
loop_
_entity.id
_entity.type
_entity.pdbx_description
1 polymer ?
#
loop_
_entity_poly.entity_id
_entity_poly.type
_entity_poly.pdbx_seq_one_letter_code
_entity_poly.pdbx_strand_id
1 'polypeptide(L)'
;MNSEKRGQVSMEYLIIVGFVIVMLVPATFIYLRYSGSSSDTLSSAKATQIADQIAKAADEVYYLGKDNQKSIEVSFPPNIDLIQFDNKEIVFKVKDSKGNTNDITEVASVPLSGLLPNIQGKKTLVIKSLGDRVSVNVICNDGETLSAEPSACTAFNCRSPCGLICTNKAWKCSACSDSLDNDKDNKIDFNVLGGAPRDLQCTSVSDNDENV
;
A
#
# COMPACT_ATOMS: atom_id res chain seq x y z
N MET A 1 -60.85 -26.05 -17.37
CA MET A 1 -59.47 -25.94 -17.92
C MET A 1 -58.70 -27.18 -17.48
N ASN A 2 -58.36 -28.06 -18.42
CA ASN A 2 -57.83 -29.39 -18.14
C ASN A 2 -56.45 -29.32 -17.45
N SER A 3 -56.34 -29.98 -16.29
CA SER A 3 -55.14 -30.03 -15.44
C SER A 3 -53.90 -30.56 -16.16
N GLU A 4 -54.10 -31.43 -17.16
CA GLU A 4 -53.02 -32.03 -17.95
C GLU A 4 -52.17 -31.00 -18.71
N LYS A 5 -52.78 -29.92 -19.20
CA LYS A 5 -52.02 -28.85 -19.88
C LYS A 5 -51.17 -28.02 -18.91
N ARG A 6 -51.52 -27.98 -17.63
CA ARG A 6 -50.77 -27.20 -16.63
C ARG A 6 -49.47 -27.93 -16.21
N GLY A 7 -49.53 -29.26 -16.05
CA GLY A 7 -48.35 -30.06 -15.73
C GLY A 7 -47.29 -30.07 -16.83
N GLN A 8 -47.73 -30.15 -18.09
CA GLN A 8 -46.83 -30.11 -19.25
C GLN A 8 -46.09 -28.76 -19.36
N VAL A 9 -46.81 -27.64 -19.15
CA VAL A 9 -46.23 -26.29 -19.18
C VAL A 9 -45.22 -26.08 -18.03
N SER A 10 -45.52 -26.60 -16.83
CA SER A 10 -44.57 -26.55 -15.72
C SER A 10 -43.29 -27.34 -15.99
N MET A 11 -43.38 -28.49 -16.68
CA MET A 11 -42.21 -29.29 -17.00
C MET A 11 -41.31 -28.62 -18.06
N GLU A 12 -41.91 -28.02 -19.08
CA GLU A 12 -41.17 -27.26 -20.10
C GLU A 12 -40.43 -26.07 -19.48
N TYR A 13 -41.07 -25.35 -18.57
CA TYR A 13 -40.43 -24.25 -17.86
C TYR A 13 -39.26 -24.70 -16.97
N LEU A 14 -39.41 -25.83 -16.26
CA LEU A 14 -38.33 -26.40 -15.44
C LEU A 14 -37.12 -26.81 -16.30
N ILE A 15 -37.36 -27.38 -17.50
CA ILE A 15 -36.29 -27.74 -18.43
C ILE A 15 -35.56 -26.49 -18.93
N ILE A 16 -36.29 -25.44 -19.29
CA ILE A 16 -35.70 -24.17 -19.74
C ILE A 16 -34.86 -23.54 -18.63
N VAL A 17 -35.39 -23.43 -17.41
CA VAL A 17 -34.66 -22.88 -16.27
C VAL A 17 -33.42 -23.71 -15.93
N GLY A 18 -33.53 -25.04 -15.97
CA GLY A 18 -32.39 -25.93 -15.76
C GLY A 18 -31.29 -25.70 -16.78
N PHE A 19 -31.64 -25.54 -18.06
CA PHE A 19 -30.67 -25.27 -19.12
C PHE A 19 -29.99 -23.90 -18.95
N VAL A 20 -30.75 -22.89 -18.55
CA VAL A 20 -30.19 -21.55 -18.24
C VAL A 20 -29.19 -21.63 -17.08
N ILE A 21 -29.51 -22.35 -16.01
CA ILE A 21 -28.59 -22.51 -14.87
C ILE A 21 -27.31 -23.25 -15.30
N VAL A 22 -27.44 -24.32 -16.10
CA VAL A 22 -26.30 -25.08 -16.63
C VAL A 22 -25.38 -24.20 -17.48
N MET A 23 -25.92 -23.25 -18.24
CA MET A 23 -25.12 -22.26 -18.98
C MET A 23 -24.50 -21.18 -18.08
N LEU A 24 -25.18 -20.79 -17.00
CA LEU A 24 -24.68 -19.77 -16.08
C LEU A 24 -23.47 -20.25 -15.27
N VAL A 25 -23.44 -21.52 -14.82
CA VAL A 25 -22.33 -22.07 -14.03
C VAL A 25 -20.94 -21.86 -14.69
N PRO A 26 -20.69 -22.27 -15.95
CA PRO A 26 -19.40 -22.05 -16.59
C PRO A 26 -19.15 -20.56 -16.90
N ALA A 27 -20.18 -19.78 -17.21
CA ALA A 27 -20.04 -18.35 -17.44
C ALA A 27 -19.57 -17.61 -16.17
N THR A 28 -20.15 -17.93 -15.01
CA THR A 28 -19.73 -17.40 -13.71
C THR A 28 -18.28 -17.82 -13.38
N PHE A 29 -17.91 -19.07 -13.67
CA PHE A 29 -16.54 -19.53 -13.44
C PHE A 29 -15.50 -18.75 -14.26
N ILE A 30 -15.77 -18.51 -15.55
CA ILE A 30 -14.90 -17.70 -16.43
C ILE A 30 -14.83 -16.26 -15.91
N TYR A 31 -15.97 -15.67 -15.55
CA TYR A 31 -16.03 -14.30 -15.05
C TYR A 31 -15.17 -14.11 -13.79
N LEU A 32 -15.25 -15.03 -12.82
CA LEU A 32 -14.45 -14.96 -11.59
C LEU A 32 -12.94 -15.05 -11.87
N ARG A 33 -12.52 -15.86 -12.85
CA ARG A 33 -11.10 -15.98 -13.23
C ARG A 33 -10.59 -14.75 -13.98
N TYR A 34 -11.41 -14.16 -14.84
CA TYR A 34 -11.03 -12.99 -15.62
C TYR A 34 -10.96 -11.72 -14.76
N SER A 35 -11.89 -11.57 -13.81
CA SER A 35 -11.99 -10.40 -12.94
C SER A 35 -10.69 -10.12 -12.17
N GLY A 36 -10.01 -11.15 -11.65
CA GLY A 36 -8.73 -10.98 -10.93
C GLY A 36 -7.54 -10.56 -11.81
N SER A 37 -7.49 -11.00 -13.07
CA SER A 37 -6.38 -10.64 -13.97
C SER A 37 -6.39 -9.16 -14.37
N SER A 38 -7.58 -8.55 -14.39
CA SER A 38 -7.73 -7.12 -14.73
C SER A 38 -7.24 -6.20 -13.61
N SER A 39 -7.39 -6.60 -12.35
CA SER A 39 -6.81 -5.83 -11.23
C SER A 39 -5.30 -5.92 -11.18
N ASP A 40 -4.72 -7.08 -11.47
CA ASP A 40 -3.26 -7.31 -11.41
C ASP A 40 -2.50 -6.48 -12.46
N THR A 41 -3.04 -6.47 -13.68
CA THR A 41 -2.51 -5.65 -14.79
C THR A 41 -2.62 -4.16 -14.48
N LEU A 42 -3.72 -3.71 -13.87
CA LEU A 42 -3.89 -2.33 -13.46
C LEU A 42 -2.92 -1.92 -12.35
N SER A 43 -2.72 -2.75 -11.32
CA SER A 43 -1.74 -2.48 -10.25
C SER A 43 -0.33 -2.38 -10.81
N SER A 44 0.05 -3.28 -11.73
CA SER A 44 1.36 -3.27 -12.36
C SER A 44 1.58 -2.04 -13.25
N ALA A 45 0.56 -1.66 -14.03
CA ALA A 45 0.60 -0.45 -14.85
C ALA A 45 0.74 0.81 -13.99
N LYS A 46 0.01 0.90 -12.88
CA LYS A 46 0.14 2.01 -11.93
C LYS A 46 1.53 2.06 -11.29
N ALA A 47 2.08 0.93 -10.83
CA ALA A 47 3.42 0.88 -10.28
C ALA A 47 4.48 1.35 -11.28
N THR A 48 4.38 0.90 -12.54
CA THR A 48 5.26 1.35 -13.64
C THR A 48 5.15 2.86 -13.86
N GLN A 49 3.92 3.39 -13.91
CA GLN A 49 3.68 4.82 -14.08
C GLN A 49 4.27 5.66 -12.92
N ILE A 50 4.20 5.15 -11.68
CA ILE A 50 4.78 5.81 -10.52
C ILE A 50 6.32 5.81 -10.62
N ALA A 51 6.92 4.67 -10.96
CA ALA A 51 8.35 4.54 -11.14
C ALA A 51 8.90 5.53 -12.20
N ASP A 52 8.24 5.60 -13.36
CA ASP A 52 8.57 6.55 -14.44
C ASP A 52 8.43 8.01 -14.00
N GLN A 53 7.37 8.35 -13.25
CA GLN A 53 7.20 9.71 -12.72
C GLN A 53 8.29 10.09 -11.72
N ILE A 54 8.68 9.16 -10.84
CA ILE A 54 9.78 9.38 -9.88
C ILE A 54 11.09 9.57 -10.63
N ALA A 55 11.40 8.71 -11.61
CA ALA A 55 12.61 8.81 -12.41
C ALA A 55 12.70 10.15 -13.16
N LYS A 56 11.62 10.56 -13.84
CA LYS A 56 11.55 11.86 -14.54
C LYS A 56 11.68 13.04 -13.60
N ALA A 57 10.99 13.02 -12.46
CA ALA A 57 11.09 14.09 -11.47
C ALA A 57 12.49 14.16 -10.85
N ALA A 58 13.15 13.02 -10.64
CA ALA A 58 14.50 12.95 -10.12
C ALA A 58 15.52 13.54 -11.11
N ASP A 59 15.41 13.17 -12.39
CA ASP A 59 16.26 13.73 -13.43
C ASP A 59 16.07 15.25 -13.51
N GLU A 60 14.81 15.74 -13.51
CA GLU A 60 14.51 17.17 -13.55
C GLU A 60 15.11 17.94 -12.37
N VAL A 61 14.89 17.52 -11.12
CA VAL A 61 15.45 18.24 -9.97
C VAL A 61 16.98 18.15 -9.91
N TYR A 62 17.56 17.06 -10.41
CA TYR A 62 19.01 16.92 -10.47
C TYR A 62 19.61 17.91 -11.47
N TYR A 63 19.03 18.03 -12.66
CA TYR A 63 19.50 18.99 -13.68
C TYR A 63 19.29 20.45 -13.27
N LEU A 64 18.28 20.76 -12.46
CA LEU A 64 18.09 22.09 -11.88
C LEU A 64 19.20 22.47 -10.88
N GLY A 65 19.89 21.47 -10.32
CA GLY A 65 20.99 21.64 -9.39
C GLY A 65 20.62 21.38 -7.94
N LYS A 66 21.60 21.52 -7.05
CA LYS A 66 21.49 21.21 -5.62
C LYS A 66 20.40 22.05 -4.94
N ASP A 67 19.74 21.45 -3.94
CA ASP A 67 18.70 22.05 -3.10
C ASP A 67 17.38 22.36 -3.82
N ASN A 68 17.26 21.99 -5.10
CA ASN A 68 15.96 21.98 -5.78
C ASN A 68 15.13 20.78 -5.35
N GLN A 69 13.83 21.00 -5.25
CA GLN A 69 12.86 19.97 -4.91
C GLN A 69 11.60 20.09 -5.75
N LYS A 70 10.96 18.94 -6.00
CA LYS A 70 9.68 18.84 -6.71
C LYS A 70 8.76 17.90 -5.95
N SER A 71 7.51 18.31 -5.81
CA SER A 71 6.46 17.50 -5.20
C SER A 71 5.57 16.92 -6.29
N ILE A 72 5.31 15.62 -6.24
CA ILE A 72 4.38 14.92 -7.14
C ILE A 72 3.31 14.19 -6.32
N GLU A 73 2.07 14.19 -6.80
CA GLU A 73 1.00 13.38 -6.22
C GLU A 73 0.89 12.07 -7.00
N VAL A 74 1.07 10.95 -6.32
CA VAL A 74 0.97 9.61 -6.90
C VAL A 74 -0.05 8.78 -6.14
N SER A 75 -0.71 7.84 -6.83
CA SER A 75 -1.67 6.91 -6.22
C SER A 75 -1.08 5.52 -6.19
N PHE A 76 -0.58 5.09 -5.04
CA PHE A 76 -0.05 3.75 -4.85
C PHE A 76 -1.16 2.70 -5.05
N PRO A 77 -0.96 1.71 -5.94
CA PRO A 77 -1.90 0.62 -6.14
C PRO A 77 -1.98 -0.30 -4.91
N PRO A 78 -3.07 -1.09 -4.77
CA PRO A 78 -3.11 -2.18 -3.82
C PRO A 78 -2.08 -3.26 -4.19
N ASN A 79 -1.66 -4.06 -3.22
CA ASN A 79 -0.79 -5.23 -3.36
C ASN A 79 0.70 -4.94 -3.66
N ILE A 80 1.23 -3.80 -3.22
CA ILE A 80 2.68 -3.60 -3.19
C ILE A 80 3.25 -4.31 -1.96
N ASP A 81 4.19 -5.22 -2.18
CA ASP A 81 4.87 -5.98 -1.13
C ASP A 81 6.06 -5.19 -0.57
N LEU A 82 6.91 -4.65 -1.47
CA LEU A 82 8.11 -3.89 -1.13
C LEU A 82 8.43 -2.86 -2.22
N ILE A 83 8.95 -1.71 -1.80
CA ILE A 83 9.52 -0.69 -2.68
C ILE A 83 10.96 -0.47 -2.23
N GLN A 84 11.91 -0.63 -3.14
CA GLN A 84 13.33 -0.45 -2.85
C GLN A 84 14.00 0.39 -3.92
N PHE A 85 14.98 1.19 -3.51
CA PHE A 85 15.85 1.95 -4.39
C PHE A 85 17.23 1.30 -4.36
N ASP A 86 17.73 0.89 -5.52
CA ASP A 86 19.08 0.35 -5.68
C ASP A 86 19.88 1.25 -6.62
N ASN A 87 20.57 2.23 -6.03
CA ASN A 87 21.36 3.23 -6.73
C ASN A 87 20.54 3.96 -7.82
N LYS A 88 20.54 3.50 -9.07
CA LYS A 88 19.75 4.11 -10.16
C LYS A 88 18.42 3.42 -10.42
N GLU A 89 18.18 2.27 -9.81
CA GLU A 89 17.01 1.44 -10.08
C GLU A 89 15.94 1.65 -9.01
N ILE A 90 14.69 1.68 -9.44
CA ILE A 90 13.51 1.69 -8.60
C ILE A 90 12.81 0.36 -8.81
N VAL A 91 12.77 -0.47 -7.77
CA VAL A 91 12.15 -1.81 -7.84
C VAL A 91 10.89 -1.84 -7.00
N PHE A 92 9.76 -2.08 -7.66
CA PHE A 92 8.47 -2.33 -7.05
C PHE A 92 8.16 -3.82 -7.11
N LYS A 93 7.99 -4.44 -5.95
CA LYS A 93 7.52 -5.83 -5.84
C LYS A 93 6.01 -5.83 -5.67
N VAL A 94 5.28 -6.31 -6.66
CA VAL A 94 3.81 -6.34 -6.67
C VAL A 94 3.32 -7.78 -6.60
N LYS A 95 2.39 -8.07 -5.69
CA LYS A 95 1.81 -9.40 -5.53
C LYS A 95 0.57 -9.55 -6.43
N ASP A 96 0.54 -10.58 -7.27
CA ASP A 96 -0.60 -10.90 -8.13
C ASP A 96 -1.75 -11.56 -7.34
N SER A 97 -2.92 -11.68 -7.96
CA SER A 97 -4.10 -12.35 -7.39
C SER A 97 -3.90 -13.85 -7.12
N LYS A 98 -2.78 -14.43 -7.57
CA LYS A 98 -2.37 -15.83 -7.38
C LYS A 98 -1.28 -15.99 -6.31
N GLY A 99 -0.80 -14.89 -5.73
CA GLY A 99 0.26 -14.86 -4.71
C GLY A 99 1.69 -14.84 -5.25
N ASN A 100 1.90 -14.72 -6.57
CA ASN A 100 3.24 -14.56 -7.15
C ASN A 100 3.69 -13.09 -7.06
N THR A 101 4.98 -12.90 -6.81
CA THR A 101 5.59 -11.56 -6.79
C THR A 101 6.16 -11.25 -8.17
N ASN A 102 5.72 -10.14 -8.75
CA ASN A 102 6.25 -9.57 -9.98
C ASN A 102 7.11 -8.35 -9.63
N ASP A 103 8.32 -8.31 -10.16
CA ASP A 103 9.25 -7.22 -9.95
C ASP A 103 9.16 -6.25 -11.14
N ILE A 104 8.76 -5.01 -10.85
CA ILE A 104 8.69 -3.90 -11.81
C ILE A 104 9.88 -3.01 -11.53
N THR A 105 10.79 -2.92 -12.49
CA THR A 105 12.05 -2.17 -12.34
C THR A 105 12.12 -1.05 -13.35
N GLU A 106 12.42 0.16 -12.88
CA GLU A 106 12.65 1.34 -13.71
C GLU A 106 14.02 1.93 -13.39
N VAL A 107 14.70 2.49 -14.39
CA VAL A 107 16.08 3.01 -14.22
C VAL A 107 16.10 4.52 -14.43
N ALA A 108 16.48 5.26 -13.39
CA ALA A 108 16.71 6.69 -13.47
C ALA A 108 18.14 7.01 -13.99
N SER A 109 18.32 8.20 -14.57
CA SER A 109 19.64 8.63 -15.03
C SER A 109 20.59 8.90 -13.85
N VAL A 110 20.01 9.25 -12.70
CA VAL A 110 20.68 9.74 -11.48
C VAL A 110 20.55 8.75 -10.31
N PRO A 111 21.53 8.72 -9.37
CA PRO A 111 21.40 7.94 -8.15
C PRO A 111 20.23 8.43 -7.28
N LEU A 112 19.39 7.50 -6.87
CA LEU A 112 18.22 7.66 -6.01
C LEU A 112 18.51 7.07 -4.63
N SER A 113 17.89 7.67 -3.63
CA SER A 113 17.87 7.17 -2.26
C SER A 113 16.53 7.55 -1.63
N GLY A 114 15.98 6.71 -0.76
CA GLY A 114 14.68 7.01 -0.16
C GLY A 114 14.07 5.81 0.51
N LEU A 115 13.06 6.08 1.33
CA LEU A 115 12.25 5.06 1.97
C LEU A 115 10.80 5.37 1.63
N LEU A 116 10.14 4.46 0.92
CA LEU A 116 8.73 4.58 0.57
C LEU A 116 7.95 3.46 1.28
N PRO A 117 6.92 3.80 2.06
CA PRO A 117 6.04 2.80 2.62
C PRO A 117 5.16 2.21 1.50
N ASN A 118 4.85 0.91 1.59
CA ASN A 118 3.98 0.20 0.64
C ASN A 118 2.48 0.39 0.96
N ILE A 119 2.05 1.62 1.24
CA ILE A 119 0.64 1.91 1.59
C ILE A 119 -0.12 2.30 0.33
N GLN A 120 -1.29 1.71 0.15
CA GLN A 120 -2.19 2.06 -0.93
C GLN A 120 -2.79 3.48 -0.78
N GLY A 121 -3.14 4.09 -1.91
CA GLY A 121 -3.86 5.36 -1.96
C GLY A 121 -3.00 6.54 -2.41
N LYS A 122 -3.61 7.72 -2.38
CA LYS A 122 -2.96 8.96 -2.82
C LYS A 122 -1.95 9.43 -1.80
N LYS A 123 -0.72 9.68 -2.25
CA LYS A 123 0.37 10.18 -1.43
C LYS A 123 1.15 11.23 -2.21
N THR A 124 1.73 12.17 -1.48
CA THR A 124 2.60 13.19 -2.06
C THR A 124 4.04 12.80 -1.83
N LEU A 125 4.81 12.69 -2.91
CA LEU A 125 6.25 12.45 -2.85
C LEU A 125 6.99 13.76 -3.03
N VAL A 126 8.03 13.96 -2.24
CA VAL A 126 9.02 15.03 -2.41
C VAL A 126 10.30 14.40 -2.92
N ILE A 127 10.68 14.85 -4.10
CA ILE A 127 11.94 14.51 -4.73
C ILE A 127 12.86 15.71 -4.56
N LYS A 128 13.98 15.55 -3.85
CA LYS A 128 14.94 16.61 -3.57
C LYS A 128 16.33 16.24 -4.05
N SER A 129 16.99 17.17 -4.74
CA SER A 129 18.38 17.03 -5.18
C SER A 129 19.34 17.39 -4.04
N LEU A 130 20.21 16.44 -3.66
CA LEU A 130 21.30 16.65 -2.69
C LEU A 130 22.63 17.03 -3.37
N GLY A 131 22.65 17.03 -4.71
CA GLY A 131 23.81 17.37 -5.54
C GLY A 131 24.48 16.15 -6.15
N ASP A 132 24.85 15.15 -5.34
CA ASP A 132 25.44 13.87 -5.80
C ASP A 132 24.38 12.79 -6.08
N ARG A 133 23.23 12.92 -5.40
CA ARG A 133 22.10 11.99 -5.49
C ARG A 133 20.77 12.73 -5.29
N VAL A 134 19.68 12.03 -5.56
CA VAL A 134 18.32 12.50 -5.33
C VAL A 134 17.69 11.71 -4.20
N SER A 135 17.10 12.40 -3.24
CA SER A 135 16.32 11.79 -2.16
C SER A 135 14.82 11.80 -2.51
N VAL A 136 14.16 10.66 -2.40
CA VAL A 136 12.71 10.49 -2.59
C VAL A 136 12.08 10.17 -1.24
N ASN A 137 11.24 11.09 -0.74
CA ASN A 137 10.55 10.91 0.53
C ASN A 137 9.04 11.10 0.33
N VAL A 138 8.23 10.37 1.09
CA VAL A 138 6.79 10.59 1.13
C VAL A 138 6.43 11.60 2.22
N ILE A 139 5.60 12.59 1.89
CA ILE A 139 4.96 13.46 2.88
C ILE A 139 3.71 12.76 3.40
N CYS A 140 3.51 12.89 4.70
CA CYS A 140 2.28 12.52 5.37
C CYS A 140 1.62 13.75 6.02
N ASN A 141 0.34 13.62 6.39
CA ASN A 141 -0.35 14.66 7.15
C ASN A 141 -0.14 14.44 8.65
N ASP A 142 0.12 15.49 9.42
CA ASP A 142 0.35 15.38 10.86
C ASP A 142 -0.82 14.67 11.56
N GLY A 143 -0.50 13.66 12.39
CA GLY A 143 -1.49 12.82 13.06
C GLY A 143 -2.04 11.66 12.22
N GLU A 144 -1.61 11.51 10.97
CA GLU A 144 -1.88 10.29 10.18
C GLU A 144 -1.12 9.11 10.81
N THR A 145 -1.83 8.04 11.13
CA THR A 145 -1.25 6.79 11.65
C THR A 145 -1.46 5.66 10.65
N LEU A 146 -0.52 4.73 10.62
CA LEU A 146 -0.58 3.54 9.79
C LEU A 146 -0.26 2.33 10.65
N SER A 147 -1.20 1.40 10.71
CA SER A 147 -0.90 0.01 11.08
C SER A 147 -0.09 -0.60 9.92
N ALA A 148 1.23 -0.50 10.03
CA ALA A 148 2.13 -0.93 8.98
C ALA A 148 2.11 -2.46 8.90
N GLU A 149 1.81 -2.99 7.70
CA GLU A 149 2.20 -4.36 7.35
C GLU A 149 3.71 -4.52 7.65
N PRO A 150 4.20 -5.72 8.06
CA PRO A 150 5.59 -5.90 8.45
C PRO A 150 6.61 -5.35 7.43
N SER A 151 6.28 -5.38 6.13
CA SER A 151 7.13 -4.85 5.07
C SER A 151 7.24 -3.33 5.03
N ALA A 152 6.17 -2.59 5.37
CA ALA A 152 6.22 -1.12 5.55
C ALA A 152 7.20 -0.75 6.66
N CYS A 153 7.20 -1.49 7.77
CA CYS A 153 8.08 -1.22 8.89
C CYS A 153 9.55 -1.51 8.59
N THR A 154 9.83 -2.60 7.86
CA THR A 154 11.20 -2.91 7.45
C THR A 154 11.80 -1.83 6.56
N ALA A 155 10.98 -1.15 5.74
CA ALA A 155 11.45 -0.01 4.96
C ALA A 155 11.95 1.14 5.87
N PHE A 156 11.35 1.34 7.04
CA PHE A 156 11.75 2.38 8.00
C PHE A 156 12.65 1.88 9.14
N ASN A 157 13.13 0.62 9.07
CA ASN A 157 13.88 -0.04 10.13
C ASN A 157 13.17 -0.07 11.51
N CYS A 158 11.84 -0.10 11.54
CA CYS A 158 11.07 -0.21 12.79
C CYS A 158 11.07 -1.65 13.31
N ARG A 159 11.15 -1.84 14.64
CA ARG A 159 11.03 -3.16 15.28
C ARG A 159 9.57 -3.59 15.38
N SER A 160 9.30 -4.87 15.14
CA SER A 160 7.95 -5.46 15.26
C SER A 160 7.56 -5.69 16.73
N PRO A 161 6.29 -5.48 17.13
CA PRO A 161 5.17 -4.99 16.33
C PRO A 161 5.22 -3.47 16.15
N CYS A 162 4.92 -2.98 14.95
CA CYS A 162 5.22 -1.61 14.53
C CYS A 162 4.02 -0.94 13.88
N GLY A 163 3.82 0.33 14.20
CA GLY A 163 3.05 1.27 13.39
C GLY A 163 3.94 2.41 12.92
N LEU A 164 3.40 3.26 12.07
CA LEU A 164 4.04 4.51 11.66
C LEU A 164 3.11 5.66 12.02
N ILE A 165 3.66 6.69 12.67
CA ILE A 165 2.95 7.93 12.95
C ILE A 165 3.59 9.07 12.16
N CYS A 166 2.75 9.90 11.57
CA CYS A 166 3.21 11.12 10.93
C CYS A 166 3.39 12.23 11.95
N THR A 167 4.62 12.71 12.10
CA THR A 167 4.94 13.89 12.90
C THR A 167 5.80 14.86 12.08
N ASN A 168 5.42 16.13 12.06
CA ASN A 168 6.06 17.16 11.25
C ASN A 168 6.20 16.77 9.77
N LYS A 169 5.15 16.17 9.20
CA LYS A 169 5.11 15.69 7.81
C LYS A 169 6.11 14.58 7.45
N ALA A 170 6.68 13.91 8.45
CA ALA A 170 7.59 12.79 8.29
C ALA A 170 7.06 11.55 9.04
N TRP A 171 7.24 10.38 8.44
CA TRP A 171 6.93 9.11 9.10
C TRP A 171 7.99 8.79 10.15
N LYS A 172 7.53 8.47 11.35
CA LYS A 172 8.33 7.91 12.44
C LYS A 172 7.74 6.57 12.84
N CYS A 173 8.57 5.67 13.38
CA CYS A 173 8.09 4.45 14.02
C CYS A 173 7.20 4.83 15.20
N SER A 174 5.99 4.28 15.27
CA SER A 174 5.19 4.38 16.49
C SER A 174 5.74 3.42 17.54
N ALA A 175 5.62 3.82 18.80
CA ALA A 175 6.05 3.01 19.92
C ALA A 175 5.16 1.77 20.11
N CYS A 176 3.89 1.81 19.67
CA CYS A 176 2.93 0.70 19.83
C CYS A 176 2.24 0.25 18.52
N SER A 177 1.79 -1.00 18.50
CA SER A 177 1.38 -1.75 17.30
C SER A 177 0.10 -1.24 16.61
N ASP A 178 -0.80 -0.59 17.33
CA ASP A 178 -2.03 -0.02 16.77
C ASP A 178 -1.94 1.49 16.50
N SER A 179 -0.86 2.15 16.93
CA SER A 179 -0.68 3.61 16.82
C SER A 179 -1.86 4.42 17.39
N LEU A 180 -2.57 3.87 18.39
CA LEU A 180 -3.68 4.55 19.02
C LEU A 180 -3.28 4.96 20.45
N ASP A 181 -3.39 6.27 20.71
CA ASP A 181 -3.45 6.83 22.05
C ASP A 181 -4.82 6.46 22.65
N ASN A 182 -4.88 5.33 23.33
CA ASN A 182 -6.12 4.79 23.87
C ASN A 182 -6.36 5.22 25.32
N ASP A 183 -5.38 5.83 25.99
CA ASP A 183 -5.54 6.47 27.28
C ASP A 183 -5.79 8.00 27.21
N LYS A 184 -5.64 8.59 26.02
CA LYS A 184 -5.89 9.99 25.65
C LYS A 184 -4.98 10.99 26.34
N ASP A 185 -3.75 10.60 26.67
CA ASP A 185 -2.76 11.50 27.25
C ASP A 185 -1.96 12.30 26.18
N ASN A 186 -2.29 12.09 24.91
CA ASN A 186 -1.61 12.58 23.70
C ASN A 186 -0.24 11.94 23.46
N LYS A 187 0.02 10.78 24.05
CA LYS A 187 1.19 9.93 23.79
C LYS A 187 0.72 8.54 23.40
N ILE A 188 1.65 7.77 22.85
CA ILE A 188 1.43 6.36 22.53
C ILE A 188 2.56 5.65 23.26
N ASP A 189 2.32 5.13 24.46
CA ASP A 189 3.41 4.63 25.31
C ASP A 189 3.06 3.38 26.14
N PHE A 190 4.12 2.65 26.52
CA PHE A 190 4.01 1.52 27.43
C PHE A 190 3.87 1.95 28.91
N ASN A 191 4.27 3.17 29.24
CA ASN A 191 4.73 3.51 30.58
C ASN A 191 3.94 4.64 31.21
N VAL A 192 3.24 4.26 32.28
CA VAL A 192 2.38 5.08 33.15
C VAL A 192 3.15 6.21 33.85
N LEU A 193 3.56 7.26 33.14
CA LEU A 193 4.06 8.49 33.75
C LEU A 193 2.88 9.39 34.14
N GLY A 194 2.38 9.20 35.36
CA GLY A 194 1.30 10.05 35.91
C GLY A 194 0.03 9.32 36.33
N GLY A 195 0.01 7.98 36.28
CA GLY A 195 -1.13 7.17 36.74
C GLY A 195 -2.20 6.86 35.70
N ALA A 196 -1.97 7.18 34.42
CA ALA A 196 -2.84 6.80 33.31
C ALA A 196 -2.77 5.28 33.01
N PRO A 197 -3.89 4.64 32.63
CA PRO A 197 -3.88 3.22 32.25
C PRO A 197 -3.06 3.02 30.97
N ARG A 198 -2.20 1.99 30.92
CA ARG A 198 -1.37 1.67 29.75
C ARG A 198 -2.18 1.61 28.47
N ASP A 199 -1.56 2.02 27.37
CA ASP A 199 -2.13 1.83 26.05
C ASP A 199 -2.32 0.32 25.76
N LEU A 200 -3.57 -0.08 25.52
CA LEU A 200 -3.95 -1.40 25.05
C LEU A 200 -3.13 -1.73 23.78
N GLN A 201 -2.39 -2.84 23.81
CA GLN A 201 -1.45 -3.32 22.76
C GLN A 201 0.02 -2.87 22.86
N CYS A 202 0.42 -2.01 23.80
CA CYS A 202 1.83 -1.83 24.16
C CYS A 202 2.22 -2.95 25.16
N THR A 203 2.96 -3.97 24.72
CA THR A 203 3.13 -5.21 25.52
C THR A 203 4.48 -5.34 26.23
N SER A 204 5.46 -4.48 25.93
CA SER A 204 6.76 -4.54 26.62
C SER A 204 7.38 -3.17 26.92
N VAL A 205 8.24 -3.12 27.95
CA VAL A 205 9.10 -1.95 28.28
C VAL A 205 10.08 -1.58 27.16
N SER A 206 10.19 -2.39 26.11
CA SER A 206 11.00 -2.11 24.92
C SER A 206 10.28 -1.21 23.92
N ASP A 207 8.98 -0.98 24.14
CA ASP A 207 8.05 -0.18 23.33
C ASP A 207 7.98 1.26 23.89
N ASN A 208 9.09 1.77 24.44
CA ASN A 208 9.20 3.05 25.13
C ASN A 208 10.20 4.02 24.46
N ASP A 209 10.67 3.72 23.25
CA ASP A 209 11.62 4.59 22.55
C ASP A 209 10.89 5.78 21.90
N GLU A 210 10.66 6.82 22.71
CA GLU A 210 10.35 8.19 22.29
C GLU A 210 11.62 8.99 21.85
N ASN A 211 12.69 8.32 21.42
CA ASN A 211 13.90 8.98 20.91
C ASN A 211 14.05 8.61 19.42
N VAL A 212 13.88 9.51 18.43
CA VAL A 212 14.33 10.90 18.29
C VAL A 212 13.32 11.73 17.46
#